data_AF-A0A914IKJ0-F1
#
_entry.id   AF-A0A914IKJ0-F1
#
_cell.length_a   1.000
_cell.length_b   1.000
_cell.length_c   1.000
_cell.angle_alpha   90.00
_cell.angle_beta   90.00
_cell.angle_gamma   90.00
#
_symmetry.space_group_name_H-M   'P 1'
#
loop_
_entity.id
_entity.type
_entity.pdbx_description
1 polymer ?
#
loop_
_entity_poly.entity_id
_entity_poly.type
_entity_poly.pdbx_seq_one_letter_code
_entity_poly.pdbx_strand_id
1 'polypeptide(L)'
;MKISTPIDESTCFSLDNEAFRFLCARHRDVNFSKEDHKTFAASWERSVEETDRMFSYIASLPPHAVKDTTSVNAARNIIVTLTKSMAEIMQNIERNKVHIDTQKQEISGYKESESNLAKRLYISQIYLEPIQLEYPRTVCTAAQCIKAYVRNGLTEIEFVTHCHERCDLKGVEHCFPQPQLMNCSAMNDQGNCKRCGHKWNVHKYITYEIKHVTKEVVDENVRNNINAKRSAREKVEINIKNLEKLQTNMEQEQTKIMEINAQFGSFLKANAITPYNDSVEDYLNYKIHIEKSTPNKTEADYRLLQNLENMLAAYLEEVKILENTLNQTKTSETNNSSKIQDLEQQLYSLSISGQEFKKIVEAAKKGKAKIRSYTEQSFVPPKRNRMTVKDGITRPLRFYAF
;
A
#
# COMPACT_ATOMS: atom_id res chain seq x y z
N MET A 1 -6.95 5.91 -24.66
CA MET A 1 -7.62 5.24 -25.79
C MET A 1 -9.03 4.88 -25.33
N LYS A 2 -10.10 5.48 -25.88
CA LYS A 2 -11.44 4.89 -25.70
C LYS A 2 -11.39 3.57 -26.45
N ILE A 3 -11.18 2.46 -25.74
CA ILE A 3 -11.28 1.13 -26.33
C ILE A 3 -12.76 0.96 -26.59
N SER A 4 -13.19 1.38 -27.77
CA SER A 4 -14.51 1.06 -28.28
C SER A 4 -14.39 -0.37 -28.77
N THR A 5 -14.75 -1.33 -27.93
CA THR A 5 -15.08 -2.68 -28.41
C THR A 5 -16.46 -2.56 -29.05
N PRO A 6 -16.57 -2.54 -30.38
CA PRO A 6 -17.87 -2.45 -31.03
C PRO A 6 -18.70 -3.66 -30.63
N ILE A 7 -19.87 -3.44 -30.03
CA ILE A 7 -20.77 -4.52 -29.60
C ILE A 7 -21.53 -5.01 -30.85
N ASP A 8 -20.82 -5.75 -31.69
CA ASP A 8 -21.33 -6.39 -32.89
C ASP A 8 -20.84 -7.84 -32.97
N GLU A 9 -21.23 -8.55 -34.02
CA GLU A 9 -20.84 -9.95 -34.21
C GLU A 9 -19.32 -10.14 -34.19
N SER A 10 -18.49 -9.15 -34.56
CA SER A 10 -17.04 -9.30 -34.58
C SER A 10 -16.40 -9.42 -33.19
N THR A 11 -17.08 -9.00 -32.12
CA THR A 11 -16.55 -9.06 -30.74
C THR A 11 -17.49 -9.66 -29.70
N CYS A 12 -18.76 -9.90 -30.04
CA CYS A 12 -19.72 -10.57 -29.18
C CYS A 12 -19.78 -12.06 -29.50
N PHE A 13 -19.51 -12.90 -28.51
CA PHE A 13 -19.58 -14.36 -28.62
C PHE A 13 -20.67 -14.88 -27.67
N SER A 14 -21.65 -15.60 -28.20
CA SER A 14 -22.80 -16.06 -27.41
C SER A 14 -22.62 -17.51 -27.00
N LEU A 15 -22.45 -17.74 -25.70
CA LEU A 15 -22.33 -19.07 -25.13
C LEU A 15 -23.61 -19.41 -24.36
N ASP A 16 -24.24 -20.51 -24.71
CA ASP A 16 -25.43 -20.98 -24.01
C ASP A 16 -25.07 -21.90 -22.84
N ASN A 17 -25.79 -21.76 -21.73
CA ASN A 17 -25.69 -22.64 -20.57
C ASN A 17 -26.75 -23.75 -20.56
N GLU A 18 -27.75 -23.71 -21.44
CA GLU A 18 -28.89 -24.64 -21.38
C GLU A 18 -28.48 -26.07 -21.64
N ALA A 19 -27.47 -26.32 -22.47
CA ALA A 19 -26.91 -27.66 -22.66
C ALA A 19 -26.32 -28.25 -21.36
N PHE A 20 -25.63 -27.42 -20.56
CA PHE A 20 -25.13 -27.83 -19.25
C PHE A 20 -26.29 -28.09 -18.27
N ARG A 21 -27.31 -27.21 -18.26
CA ARG A 21 -28.51 -27.39 -17.44
C ARG A 21 -29.26 -28.67 -17.82
N PHE A 22 -29.38 -28.96 -19.11
CA PHE A 22 -29.97 -30.18 -19.66
C PHE A 22 -29.21 -31.43 -19.18
N LEU A 23 -27.88 -31.43 -19.23
CA LEU A 23 -27.06 -32.52 -18.71
C LEU A 23 -27.27 -32.73 -17.19
N CYS A 24 -27.30 -31.66 -16.41
CA CYS A 24 -27.58 -31.73 -14.97
C CYS A 24 -28.99 -32.27 -14.68
N ALA A 25 -29.99 -31.89 -15.46
CA ALA A 25 -31.36 -32.34 -15.30
C ALA A 25 -31.53 -33.81 -15.72
N ARG A 26 -30.88 -34.25 -16.80
CA ARG A 26 -30.82 -35.66 -17.20
C ARG A 26 -30.12 -36.53 -16.15
N HIS A 27 -29.09 -36.02 -15.48
CA HIS A 27 -28.45 -36.72 -14.35
C HIS A 27 -29.42 -36.92 -13.17
N ARG A 28 -30.43 -36.05 -13.01
CA ARG A 28 -31.48 -36.19 -12.01
C ARG A 28 -32.75 -36.88 -12.54
N ASP A 29 -32.63 -37.65 -13.62
CA ASP A 29 -33.72 -38.39 -14.25
C ASP A 29 -34.92 -37.53 -14.67
N VAL A 30 -34.69 -36.23 -14.93
CA VAL A 30 -35.72 -35.37 -15.51
C VAL A 30 -35.90 -35.77 -16.99
N ASN A 31 -37.15 -35.97 -17.38
CA ASN A 31 -37.53 -36.30 -18.75
C ASN A 31 -37.85 -35.03 -19.53
N PHE A 32 -37.37 -34.98 -20.77
CA PHE A 32 -37.59 -33.88 -21.70
C PHE A 32 -38.28 -34.40 -22.96
N SER A 33 -39.05 -33.55 -23.63
CA SER A 33 -39.68 -33.91 -24.91
C SER A 33 -38.63 -34.10 -26.01
N LYS A 34 -39.00 -34.73 -27.13
CA LYS A 34 -38.08 -34.88 -28.28
C LYS A 34 -37.72 -33.53 -28.89
N GLU A 35 -38.65 -32.59 -28.84
CA GLU A 35 -38.52 -31.22 -29.28
C GLU A 35 -37.49 -30.47 -28.42
N ASP A 36 -37.57 -30.61 -27.09
CA ASP A 36 -36.59 -30.01 -26.16
C ASP A 36 -35.17 -30.53 -26.45
N HIS A 37 -35.00 -31.83 -26.69
CA HIS A 37 -33.70 -32.41 -27.02
C HIS A 37 -33.10 -31.78 -28.28
N LYS A 38 -33.91 -31.54 -29.32
CA LYS A 38 -33.45 -30.90 -30.56
C LYS A 38 -33.05 -29.45 -30.32
N THR A 39 -33.83 -28.71 -29.52
CA THR A 39 -33.51 -27.32 -29.18
C THR A 39 -32.21 -27.22 -28.39
N PHE A 40 -32.00 -28.08 -27.38
CA PHE A 40 -30.76 -28.08 -26.60
C PHE A 40 -29.55 -28.51 -27.42
N ALA A 41 -29.71 -29.49 -28.32
CA ALA A 41 -28.65 -29.91 -29.23
C ALA A 41 -28.24 -28.79 -30.19
N ALA A 42 -29.20 -28.12 -30.83
CA ALA A 42 -28.93 -27.00 -31.72
C ALA A 42 -28.26 -25.81 -30.99
N SER A 43 -28.66 -25.56 -29.75
CA SER A 43 -28.05 -24.49 -28.95
C SER A 43 -26.61 -24.83 -28.52
N TRP A 44 -26.35 -26.11 -28.23
CA TRP A 44 -24.99 -26.61 -27.97
C TRP A 44 -24.09 -26.45 -29.20
N GLU A 45 -24.55 -26.89 -30.38
CA GLU A 45 -23.81 -26.76 -31.64
C GLU A 45 -23.43 -25.31 -31.90
N ARG A 46 -24.39 -24.38 -31.76
CA ARG A 46 -24.14 -22.95 -31.90
C ARG A 46 -23.14 -22.40 -30.89
N SER A 47 -23.18 -22.88 -29.64
CA SER A 47 -22.21 -22.47 -28.62
C SER A 47 -20.79 -22.97 -28.91
N VAL A 48 -20.66 -24.17 -29.48
CA VAL A 48 -19.37 -24.72 -29.93
C VAL A 48 -18.81 -23.88 -31.07
N GLU A 49 -19.64 -23.58 -32.08
CA GLU A 49 -19.25 -22.73 -33.22
C GLU A 49 -18.82 -21.32 -32.75
N GLU A 50 -19.57 -20.71 -31.84
CA GLU A 50 -19.24 -19.41 -31.25
C GLU A 50 -17.96 -19.46 -30.41
N THR A 51 -17.70 -20.57 -29.72
CA THR A 51 -16.45 -20.80 -28.97
C THR A 51 -15.26 -20.91 -29.91
N ASP A 52 -15.39 -21.68 -30.99
CA ASP A 52 -14.34 -21.81 -32.01
C ASP A 52 -14.09 -20.47 -32.71
N ARG A 53 -15.14 -19.70 -32.97
CA ARG A 53 -15.05 -18.34 -33.51
C ARG A 53 -14.32 -17.40 -32.54
N MET A 54 -14.61 -17.48 -31.25
CA MET A 54 -13.92 -16.74 -30.20
C MET A 54 -12.44 -17.10 -30.15
N PHE A 55 -12.08 -18.39 -30.11
CA PHE A 55 -10.68 -18.81 -30.07
C PHE A 55 -9.93 -18.45 -31.35
N SER A 56 -10.57 -18.55 -32.51
CA SER A 56 -10.00 -18.15 -33.79
C SER A 56 -9.75 -16.64 -33.83
N TYR A 57 -10.68 -15.84 -33.33
CA TYR A 57 -10.51 -14.40 -33.18
C TYR A 57 -9.35 -14.08 -32.23
N ILE A 58 -9.32 -14.67 -31.02
CA ILE A 58 -8.23 -14.49 -30.05
C ILE A 58 -6.87 -14.85 -30.65
N ALA A 59 -6.79 -15.96 -31.40
CA ALA A 59 -5.57 -16.41 -32.06
C ALA A 59 -5.12 -15.46 -33.18
N SER A 60 -6.05 -14.73 -33.80
CA SER A 60 -5.76 -13.73 -34.83
C SER A 60 -5.25 -12.40 -34.24
N LEU A 61 -5.51 -12.14 -32.96
CA LEU A 61 -5.07 -10.90 -32.32
C LEU A 61 -3.54 -10.92 -32.14
N PRO A 62 -2.86 -9.78 -32.36
CA PRO A 62 -1.44 -9.68 -32.06
C PRO A 62 -1.23 -10.02 -30.59
N PRO A 63 -0.36 -11.00 -30.26
CA PRO A 63 -0.09 -11.36 -28.88
C PRO A 63 0.37 -10.12 -28.11
N HIS A 64 -0.44 -9.67 -27.15
CA HIS A 64 0.03 -8.66 -26.22
C HIS A 64 1.16 -9.30 -25.39
N ALA A 65 2.25 -8.57 -25.16
CA ALA A 65 3.31 -9.08 -24.31
C ALA A 65 2.76 -9.20 -22.88
N VAL A 66 2.43 -10.41 -22.45
CA VAL A 66 1.94 -10.70 -21.07
C VAL A 66 2.91 -10.17 -20.01
N LYS A 67 4.20 -10.04 -20.37
CA LYS A 67 5.22 -9.35 -19.58
C LYS A 67 4.84 -7.91 -19.25
N ASP A 68 4.19 -7.18 -20.16
CA ASP A 68 3.82 -5.78 -19.98
C ASP A 68 2.64 -5.65 -19.01
N THR A 69 1.64 -6.53 -19.09
CA THR A 69 0.48 -6.54 -18.18
C THR A 69 0.85 -7.03 -16.77
N THR A 70 1.71 -8.06 -16.67
CA THR A 70 2.26 -8.51 -15.39
C THR A 70 3.21 -7.48 -14.78
N SER A 71 4.01 -6.80 -15.61
CA SER A 71 4.84 -5.64 -15.24
C SER A 71 4.01 -4.49 -14.68
N VAL A 72 2.89 -4.13 -15.31
CA VAL A 72 2.02 -3.03 -14.84
C VAL A 72 1.40 -3.34 -13.48
N ASN A 73 0.91 -4.56 -13.27
CA ASN A 73 0.36 -4.97 -11.97
C ASN A 73 1.45 -5.06 -10.89
N ALA A 74 2.67 -5.51 -11.23
CA ALA A 74 3.81 -5.50 -10.33
C ALA A 74 4.22 -4.07 -9.97
N ALA A 75 4.33 -3.18 -10.96
CA ALA A 75 4.63 -1.77 -10.79
C ALA A 75 3.57 -1.07 -9.93
N ARG A 76 2.28 -1.34 -10.14
CA ARG A 76 1.19 -0.82 -9.29
C ARG A 76 1.39 -1.22 -7.83
N ASN A 77 1.69 -2.48 -7.57
CA ASN A 77 1.92 -2.96 -6.20
C ASN A 77 3.13 -2.29 -5.53
N ILE A 78 4.20 -2.03 -6.30
CA ILE A 78 5.38 -1.32 -5.84
C ILE A 78 5.00 0.11 -5.48
N ILE A 79 4.34 0.84 -6.39
CA ILE A 79 3.92 2.23 -6.21
C ILE A 79 3.05 2.38 -4.96
N VAL A 80 2.00 1.56 -4.81
CA VAL A 80 1.11 1.62 -3.62
C VAL A 80 1.90 1.40 -2.33
N THR A 81 2.88 0.49 -2.33
CA THR A 81 3.71 0.22 -1.15
C THR A 81 4.66 1.40 -0.86
N LEU A 82 5.26 1.98 -1.91
CA LEU A 82 6.17 3.11 -1.80
C LEU A 82 5.44 4.35 -1.34
N THR A 83 4.27 4.68 -1.88
CA THR A 83 3.56 5.91 -1.50
C THR A 83 3.17 5.95 -0.03
N LYS A 84 2.79 4.81 0.55
CA LYS A 84 2.59 4.72 2.00
C LYS A 84 3.85 5.00 2.79
N SER A 85 4.96 4.42 2.35
CA SER A 85 6.27 4.62 2.95
C SER A 85 6.72 6.08 2.82
N MET A 86 6.46 6.71 1.67
CA MET A 86 6.72 8.12 1.40
C MET A 86 5.97 9.01 2.38
N ALA A 87 4.68 8.75 2.61
CA ALA A 87 3.90 9.50 3.58
C ALA A 87 4.40 9.33 5.03
N GLU A 88 4.81 8.12 5.46
CA GLU A 88 5.43 7.93 6.79
C GLU A 88 6.75 8.70 6.93
N ILE A 89 7.60 8.66 5.90
CA ILE A 89 8.88 9.37 5.89
C ILE A 89 8.69 10.88 5.89
N MET A 90 7.77 11.40 5.06
CA MET A 90 7.47 12.83 5.03
C MET A 90 6.94 13.32 6.38
N GLN A 91 6.09 12.54 7.07
CA GLN A 91 5.72 12.86 8.44
C GLN A 91 6.96 12.92 9.35
N ASN A 92 7.88 11.95 9.24
CA ASN A 92 9.10 11.92 10.04
C ASN A 92 10.07 13.07 9.76
N ILE A 93 10.16 13.53 8.51
CA ILE A 93 10.92 14.72 8.13
C ILE A 93 10.37 15.94 8.89
N GLU A 94 9.05 16.14 8.91
CA GLU A 94 8.44 17.23 9.66
C GLU A 94 8.67 17.10 11.17
N ARG A 95 8.65 15.86 11.70
CA ARG A 95 9.01 15.63 13.11
C ARG A 95 10.44 16.06 13.42
N ASN A 96 11.36 15.73 12.53
CA ASN A 96 12.74 16.14 12.68
C ASN A 96 12.94 17.65 12.57
N LYS A 97 12.21 18.35 11.70
CA LYS A 97 12.28 19.82 11.62
C LYS A 97 11.86 20.49 12.94
N VAL A 98 10.76 20.03 13.54
CA VAL A 98 10.28 20.52 14.86
C VAL A 98 11.30 20.21 15.97
N HIS A 99 11.86 19.00 15.95
CA HIS A 99 12.90 18.59 16.88
C HIS A 99 14.16 19.45 16.76
N ILE A 100 14.58 19.75 15.53
CA ILE A 100 15.71 20.63 15.20
C ILE A 100 15.43 22.06 15.71
N ASP A 101 14.25 22.62 15.43
CA ASP A 101 13.89 23.97 15.90
C ASP A 101 13.91 24.06 17.42
N THR A 102 13.42 23.03 18.12
CA THR A 102 13.47 22.92 19.58
C THR A 102 14.93 22.88 20.06
N GLN A 103 15.76 22.04 19.44
CA GLN A 103 17.18 21.94 19.77
C GLN A 103 17.90 23.28 19.53
N LYS A 104 17.59 24.01 18.45
CA LYS A 104 18.14 25.35 18.18
C LYS A 104 17.80 26.34 19.29
N GLN A 105 16.54 26.35 19.75
CA GLN A 105 16.09 27.23 20.83
C GLN A 105 16.80 26.91 22.16
N GLU A 106 16.92 25.63 22.50
CA GLU A 106 17.63 25.19 23.71
C GLU A 106 19.11 25.59 23.71
N ILE A 107 19.80 25.44 22.57
CA ILE A 107 21.22 25.78 22.45
C ILE A 107 21.40 27.31 22.42
N SER A 108 20.46 28.07 21.84
CA SER A 108 20.53 29.53 21.76
C SER A 108 20.31 30.23 23.09
N GLY A 109 19.54 29.62 24.01
CA GLY A 109 19.31 30.15 25.36
C GLY A 109 20.48 30.00 26.33
N TYR A 110 21.59 29.41 25.88
CA TYR A 110 22.70 28.99 26.74
C TYR A 110 23.66 30.13 27.11
N LYS A 111 24.15 30.11 28.36
CA LYS A 111 25.16 31.05 28.88
C LYS A 111 26.52 30.35 29.04
N GLU A 112 27.61 31.07 28.83
CA GLU A 112 28.98 30.53 28.72
C GLU A 112 29.50 29.72 29.94
N SER A 113 28.85 29.80 31.10
CA SER A 113 29.29 29.20 32.37
C SER A 113 28.74 27.80 32.68
N GLU A 114 27.81 27.26 31.90
CA GLU A 114 27.23 25.94 32.20
C GLU A 114 28.13 24.79 31.65
N SER A 115 28.47 23.81 32.49
CA SER A 115 29.40 22.71 32.12
C SER A 115 28.81 21.64 31.16
N ASN A 116 27.51 21.72 30.85
CA ASN A 116 26.79 20.70 30.06
C ASN A 116 26.69 21.00 28.54
N LEU A 117 27.36 22.05 28.04
CA LEU A 117 27.20 22.54 26.67
C LEU A 117 27.55 21.45 25.66
N ALA A 118 28.63 20.72 25.91
CA ALA A 118 29.10 19.66 25.02
C ALA A 118 28.04 18.56 24.79
N LYS A 119 27.20 18.25 25.78
CA LYS A 119 26.14 17.24 25.63
C LYS A 119 24.97 17.74 24.80
N ARG A 120 24.65 19.04 24.87
CA ARG A 120 23.54 19.65 24.12
C ARG A 120 23.88 19.94 22.65
N LEU A 121 25.17 20.04 22.33
CA LEU A 121 25.66 20.23 20.96
C LEU A 121 25.58 18.95 20.10
N TYR A 122 25.30 17.77 20.68
CA TYR A 122 25.07 16.58 19.85
C TYR A 122 23.76 16.71 19.10
N ILE A 123 23.83 16.70 17.77
CA ILE A 123 22.64 16.71 16.91
C ILE A 123 21.94 15.36 17.06
N SER A 124 20.65 15.38 17.37
CA SER A 124 19.85 14.16 17.42
C SER A 124 18.76 14.20 16.36
N GLN A 125 18.45 13.04 15.80
CA GLN A 125 17.39 12.85 14.80
C GLN A 125 16.47 11.72 15.23
N ILE A 126 15.21 11.83 14.84
CA ILE A 126 14.16 10.84 15.05
C ILE A 126 14.17 9.90 13.84
N TYR A 127 14.41 8.61 14.08
CA TYR A 127 14.39 7.56 13.07
C TYR A 127 13.14 6.70 13.19
N LEU A 128 12.64 6.22 12.06
CA LEU A 128 11.58 5.22 11.94
C LEU A 128 12.17 3.81 11.93
N GLU A 129 11.78 3.01 12.91
CA GLU A 129 12.14 1.60 13.00
C GLU A 129 10.91 0.71 12.86
N PRO A 130 10.76 -0.02 11.74
CA PRO A 130 9.66 -0.95 11.59
C PRO A 130 9.91 -2.22 12.40
N ILE A 131 8.92 -2.58 13.22
CA ILE A 131 8.89 -3.81 14.00
C ILE A 131 7.90 -4.76 13.36
N GLN A 132 8.42 -5.87 12.84
CA GLN A 132 7.60 -6.93 12.27
C GLN A 132 6.78 -7.61 13.38
N LEU A 133 5.47 -7.71 13.19
CA LEU A 133 4.62 -8.45 14.12
C LEU A 133 4.75 -9.96 13.89
N GLU A 134 4.66 -10.72 14.97
CA GLU A 134 4.63 -12.20 14.90
C GLU A 134 3.35 -12.68 14.20
N TYR A 135 2.20 -12.07 14.50
CA TYR A 135 0.95 -12.32 13.81
C TYR A 135 0.31 -11.00 13.39
N PRO A 136 -0.36 -10.95 12.23
CA PRO A 136 -1.17 -9.80 11.90
C PRO A 136 -2.28 -9.60 12.94
N ARG A 137 -2.67 -8.36 13.17
CA ARG A 137 -3.73 -8.02 14.12
C ARG A 137 -4.65 -6.93 13.59
N THR A 138 -5.88 -6.94 14.06
CA THR A 138 -6.84 -5.84 13.83
C THR A 138 -6.83 -4.93 15.05
N VAL A 139 -6.57 -3.65 14.83
CA VAL A 139 -6.58 -2.59 15.85
C VAL A 139 -7.71 -1.59 15.56
N CYS A 140 -8.18 -0.88 16.58
CA CYS A 140 -9.14 0.21 16.40
C CYS A 140 -8.42 1.56 16.39
N THR A 141 -8.81 2.43 15.46
CA THR A 141 -8.23 3.77 15.30
C THR A 141 -9.11 4.89 15.88
N ALA A 142 -10.23 4.54 16.53
CA ALA A 142 -11.10 5.52 17.17
C ALA A 142 -10.39 6.17 18.37
N ALA A 143 -10.69 7.45 18.64
CA ALA A 143 -10.06 8.23 19.72
C ALA A 143 -10.12 7.55 21.10
N GLN A 144 -11.19 6.81 21.40
CA GLN A 144 -11.37 6.08 22.67
C GLN A 144 -10.52 4.79 22.76
N CYS A 145 -9.95 4.33 21.65
CA CYS A 145 -9.20 3.08 21.53
C CYS A 145 -7.70 3.30 21.30
N ILE A 146 -7.26 4.56 21.35
CA ILE A 146 -5.86 4.95 21.18
C ILE A 146 -5.38 5.70 22.41
N LYS A 147 -4.07 5.65 22.66
CA LYS A 147 -3.41 6.57 23.57
C LYS A 147 -2.57 7.54 22.76
N ALA A 148 -2.75 8.82 23.05
CA ALA A 148 -1.96 9.90 22.51
C ALA A 148 -0.98 10.37 23.59
N TYR A 149 0.31 10.44 23.29
CA TYR A 149 1.31 11.01 24.18
C TYR A 149 2.27 11.92 23.39
N VAL A 150 2.71 13.01 24.01
CA VAL A 150 3.63 13.95 23.37
C VAL A 150 5.05 13.42 23.51
N ARG A 151 5.76 13.28 22.40
CA ARG A 151 7.18 12.94 22.35
C ARG A 151 7.85 13.85 21.32
N ASN A 152 8.93 14.52 21.72
CA ASN A 152 9.69 15.46 20.87
C ASN A 152 8.80 16.54 20.22
N GLY A 153 7.85 17.10 20.99
CA GLY A 153 6.97 18.18 20.54
C GLY A 153 5.79 17.76 19.67
N LEU A 154 5.62 16.47 19.39
CA LEU A 154 4.55 15.93 18.54
C LEU A 154 3.79 14.81 19.24
N THR A 155 2.53 14.64 18.84
CA THR A 155 1.69 13.60 19.42
C THR A 155 1.92 12.26 18.72
N GLU A 156 2.40 11.27 19.48
CA GLU A 156 2.47 9.87 19.05
C GLU A 156 1.20 9.12 19.44
N ILE A 157 0.77 8.20 18.58
CA ILE A 157 -0.44 7.40 18.76
C ILE A 157 -0.07 5.94 18.94
N GLU A 158 -0.44 5.39 20.09
CA GLU A 158 -0.39 3.96 20.37
C GLU A 158 -1.79 3.35 20.26
N PHE A 159 -1.92 2.31 19.44
CA PHE A 159 -3.15 1.54 19.30
C PHE A 159 -3.33 0.57 20.46
N VAL A 160 -3.81 1.05 21.61
CA VAL A 160 -3.94 0.23 22.82
C VAL A 160 -5.03 -0.84 22.72
N THR A 161 -6.04 -0.64 21.89
CA THR A 161 -7.12 -1.62 21.70
C THR A 161 -6.83 -2.54 20.52
N HIS A 162 -6.25 -3.70 20.82
CA HIS A 162 -6.04 -4.79 19.86
C HIS A 162 -7.33 -5.60 19.64
N CYS A 163 -8.26 -5.12 18.81
CA CYS A 163 -9.55 -5.78 18.53
C CYS A 163 -9.46 -7.27 18.17
N HIS A 164 -8.42 -7.69 17.44
CA HIS A 164 -8.14 -9.10 17.15
C HIS A 164 -6.63 -9.34 17.09
N GLU A 165 -6.05 -10.07 18.05
CA GLU A 165 -4.59 -10.20 18.21
C GLU A 165 -3.91 -11.11 17.16
N ARG A 166 -4.65 -12.07 16.59
CA ARG A 166 -4.16 -12.98 15.55
C ARG A 166 -5.18 -13.05 14.42
N CYS A 167 -5.18 -12.02 13.60
CA CYS A 167 -6.11 -11.90 12.48
C CYS A 167 -5.59 -12.67 11.26
N ASP A 168 -6.36 -13.67 10.85
CA ASP A 168 -6.10 -14.56 9.70
C ASP A 168 -6.83 -14.11 8.43
N LEU A 169 -7.35 -12.88 8.41
CA LEU A 169 -8.02 -12.29 7.26
C LEU A 169 -7.11 -12.31 6.02
N LYS A 170 -7.68 -12.80 4.92
CA LYS A 170 -6.99 -12.94 3.63
C LYS A 170 -7.37 -11.81 2.70
N GLY A 171 -6.42 -11.45 1.82
CA GLY A 171 -6.65 -10.44 0.78
C GLY A 171 -6.98 -9.05 1.33
N VAL A 172 -6.55 -8.72 2.55
CA VAL A 172 -6.80 -7.41 3.13
C VAL A 172 -6.04 -6.37 2.32
N GLU A 173 -6.80 -5.51 1.66
CA GLU A 173 -6.23 -4.46 0.83
C GLU A 173 -5.57 -3.37 1.67
N HIS A 174 -4.71 -2.63 0.99
CA HIS A 174 -3.98 -1.52 1.55
C HIS A 174 -4.74 -0.20 1.37
N CYS A 175 -6.06 -0.20 1.50
CA CYS A 175 -6.90 1.01 1.56
C CYS A 175 -7.24 1.34 3.02
N PHE A 176 -7.86 2.49 3.25
CA PHE A 176 -8.55 2.78 4.51
C PHE A 176 -9.81 3.60 4.17
N PRO A 177 -11.01 3.19 4.59
CA PRO A 177 -11.31 1.99 5.39
C PRO A 177 -11.02 0.68 4.63
N GLN A 178 -10.86 -0.44 5.35
CA GLN A 178 -10.54 -1.76 4.76
C GLN A 178 -11.79 -2.66 4.76
N PRO A 179 -12.55 -2.77 3.65
CA PRO A 179 -13.83 -3.49 3.62
C PRO A 179 -13.75 -4.94 4.09
N GLN A 180 -12.62 -5.60 3.85
CA GLN A 180 -12.36 -6.98 4.27
C GLN A 180 -12.43 -7.15 5.79
N LEU A 181 -12.26 -6.08 6.58
CA LEU A 181 -12.40 -6.13 8.03
C LEU A 181 -13.83 -6.43 8.49
N MET A 182 -14.85 -6.25 7.65
CA MET A 182 -16.20 -6.74 7.95
C MET A 182 -16.22 -8.25 8.24
N ASN A 183 -15.31 -9.00 7.60
CA ASN A 183 -15.19 -10.45 7.77
C ASN A 183 -14.24 -10.85 8.91
N CYS A 184 -13.70 -9.87 9.67
CA CYS A 184 -12.86 -10.17 10.82
C CYS A 184 -13.71 -10.87 11.89
N SER A 185 -13.18 -11.90 12.55
CA SER A 185 -13.86 -12.61 13.65
C SER A 185 -14.27 -11.69 14.81
N ALA A 186 -13.58 -10.55 14.97
CA ALA A 186 -13.92 -9.52 15.94
C ALA A 186 -15.16 -8.69 15.55
N MET A 187 -15.63 -8.72 14.30
CA MET A 187 -16.85 -8.03 13.86
C MET A 187 -18.08 -8.93 14.00
N ASN A 188 -19.20 -8.34 14.40
CA ASN A 188 -20.52 -8.98 14.35
C ASN A 188 -21.19 -8.76 12.98
N ASP A 189 -22.37 -9.37 12.79
CA ASP A 189 -23.11 -9.33 11.53
C ASP A 189 -23.55 -7.92 11.11
N GLN A 190 -23.57 -6.96 12.04
CA GLN A 190 -23.88 -5.54 11.78
C GLN A 190 -22.61 -4.70 11.49
N GLY A 191 -21.44 -5.34 11.42
CA GLY A 191 -20.15 -4.70 11.21
C GLY A 191 -19.65 -3.89 12.41
N ASN A 192 -20.15 -4.17 13.62
CA ASN A 192 -19.65 -3.61 14.88
C ASN A 192 -18.63 -4.56 15.51
N CYS A 193 -17.55 -4.01 16.05
CA CYS A 193 -16.54 -4.77 16.77
C CYS A 193 -17.07 -5.24 18.12
N LYS A 194 -16.96 -6.54 18.40
CA LYS A 194 -17.35 -7.18 19.65
C LYS A 194 -16.46 -6.76 20.84
N ARG A 195 -15.23 -6.28 20.57
CA ARG A 195 -14.26 -5.87 21.62
C ARG A 195 -14.40 -4.40 22.01
N CYS A 196 -14.59 -3.49 21.04
CA CYS A 196 -14.61 -2.05 21.31
C CYS A 196 -15.93 -1.34 20.94
N GLY A 197 -16.89 -2.03 20.33
CA GLY A 197 -18.18 -1.46 19.91
C GLY A 197 -18.14 -0.61 18.63
N HIS A 198 -16.97 -0.21 18.15
CA HIS A 198 -16.86 0.64 16.96
C HIS A 198 -17.10 -0.12 15.64
N LYS A 199 -17.52 0.61 14.60
CA LYS A 199 -17.73 0.07 13.25
C LYS A 199 -16.43 -0.41 12.60
N TRP A 200 -16.53 -1.38 11.70
CA TRP A 200 -15.38 -1.96 10.99
C TRP A 200 -14.54 -0.93 10.21
N ASN A 201 -15.16 0.17 9.76
CA ASN A 201 -14.52 1.21 8.96
C ASN A 201 -13.53 2.09 9.74
N VAL A 202 -13.52 2.01 11.08
CA VAL A 202 -12.50 2.64 11.94
C VAL A 202 -11.50 1.63 12.52
N HIS A 203 -11.38 0.47 11.89
CA HIS A 203 -10.40 -0.54 12.24
C HIS A 203 -9.31 -0.64 11.17
N LYS A 204 -8.14 -1.13 11.59
CA LYS A 204 -6.97 -1.29 10.74
C LYS A 204 -6.36 -2.66 10.94
N TYR A 205 -6.06 -3.34 9.84
CA TYR A 205 -5.26 -4.56 9.81
C TYR A 205 -3.77 -4.18 9.69
N ILE A 206 -2.98 -4.58 10.69
CA ILE A 206 -1.54 -4.28 10.74
C ILE A 206 -0.71 -5.55 10.80
N THR A 207 0.44 -5.53 10.13
CA THR A 207 1.41 -6.63 10.06
C THR A 207 2.78 -6.23 10.59
N TYR A 208 3.02 -4.94 10.74
CA TYR A 208 4.19 -4.33 11.34
C TYR A 208 3.76 -3.03 12.03
N GLU A 209 4.60 -2.54 12.92
CA GLU A 209 4.46 -1.23 13.54
C GLU A 209 5.68 -0.39 13.23
N ILE A 210 5.55 0.94 13.29
CA ILE A 210 6.67 1.84 13.15
C ILE A 210 6.91 2.47 14.51
N LYS A 211 8.12 2.31 15.06
CA LYS A 211 8.55 3.01 16.27
C LYS A 211 9.45 4.18 15.92
N HIS A 212 9.26 5.29 16.63
CA HIS A 212 10.16 6.43 16.57
C HIS A 212 11.30 6.24 17.57
N VAL A 213 12.54 6.35 17.09
CA VAL A 213 13.75 6.17 17.89
C VAL A 213 14.65 7.39 17.69
N THR A 214 14.81 8.20 18.73
CA THR A 214 15.77 9.31 18.73
C THR A 214 17.18 8.76 18.84
N LYS A 215 18.07 9.15 17.93
CA LYS A 215 19.48 8.76 17.94
C LYS A 215 20.35 10.01 17.74
N GLU A 216 21.49 10.02 18.41
CA GLU A 216 22.52 11.03 18.13
C GLU A 216 23.14 10.74 16.76
N VAL A 217 23.18 11.77 15.92
CA VAL A 217 23.82 11.70 14.62
C VAL A 217 25.29 12.00 14.80
N VAL A 218 26.08 10.94 14.68
CA VAL A 218 27.53 11.01 14.73
C VAL A 218 28.03 11.56 13.40
N ASP A 219 27.92 12.88 13.21
CA ASP A 219 28.63 13.58 12.14
C ASP A 219 30.02 13.93 12.65
N GLU A 220 31.05 13.49 11.91
CA GLU A 220 32.45 13.71 12.25
C GLU A 220 32.79 15.20 12.29
N ASN A 221 32.12 16.02 11.46
CA ASN A 221 32.21 17.48 11.53
C ASN A 221 31.63 18.02 12.83
N VAL A 222 30.48 17.50 13.27
CA VAL A 222 29.86 17.91 14.54
C VAL A 222 30.76 17.53 15.72
N ARG A 223 31.30 16.30 15.73
CA ARG A 223 32.25 15.85 16.76
C ARG A 223 33.52 16.69 16.79
N ASN A 224 34.10 16.99 15.62
CA ASN A 224 35.30 17.83 15.51
C ASN A 224 35.03 19.26 15.98
N ASN A 225 33.86 19.81 15.66
CA ASN A 225 33.45 21.14 16.11
C ASN A 225 33.22 21.22 17.63
N ILE A 226 32.67 20.17 18.25
CA ILE A 226 32.48 20.07 19.70
C ILE A 226 33.85 19.98 20.42
N ASN A 227 34.77 19.19 19.88
CA ASN A 227 36.09 18.93 20.47
C ASN A 227 37.12 20.03 20.21
N ALA A 228 36.88 20.92 19.25
CA ALA A 228 37.78 22.04 18.95
C ALA A 228 37.93 22.99 20.16
N LYS A 229 39.15 23.54 20.33
CA LYS A 229 39.42 24.64 21.27
C LYS A 229 38.83 25.95 20.72
N ARG A 230 37.51 26.10 20.85
CA ARG A 230 36.72 27.29 20.49
C ARG A 230 35.96 27.80 21.70
N SER A 231 35.58 29.07 21.69
CA SER A 231 34.70 29.64 22.70
C SER A 231 33.33 28.94 22.69
N ALA A 232 32.63 28.99 23.83
CA ALA A 232 31.28 28.44 23.94
C ALA A 232 30.33 29.05 22.87
N ARG A 233 30.43 30.36 22.65
CA ARG A 233 29.64 31.10 21.65
C ARG A 233 29.89 30.62 20.22
N GLU A 234 31.15 30.43 19.82
CA GLU A 234 31.48 29.92 18.49
C GLU A 234 30.96 28.49 18.28
N LYS A 235 31.05 27.64 19.32
CA LYS A 235 30.52 26.27 19.25
C LYS A 235 29.01 26.25 19.05
N VAL A 236 28.29 27.13 19.75
CA VAL A 236 26.84 27.33 19.58
C VAL A 236 26.50 27.76 18.15
N GLU A 237 27.17 28.79 17.63
CA GLU A 237 26.88 29.34 16.31
C GLU A 237 27.12 28.30 15.19
N ILE A 238 28.23 27.56 15.27
CA ILE A 238 28.54 26.50 14.31
C ILE A 238 27.52 25.36 14.38
N ASN A 239 27.05 25.02 15.58
CA ASN A 239 26.04 23.98 15.75
C ASN A 239 24.69 24.38 15.16
N ILE A 240 24.26 25.62 15.40
CA ILE A 240 23.06 26.20 14.79
C ILE A 240 23.14 26.14 13.26
N LYS A 241 24.29 26.51 12.67
CA LYS A 241 24.51 26.40 11.21
C LYS A 241 24.43 24.96 10.70
N ASN A 242 24.93 23.98 11.45
CA ASN A 242 24.81 22.56 11.08
C ASN A 242 23.36 22.07 11.15
N LEU A 243 22.60 22.50 12.17
CA LEU A 243 21.18 22.21 12.32
C LEU A 243 20.35 22.82 11.17
N GLU A 244 20.65 24.07 10.78
CA GLU A 244 20.02 24.73 9.62
C GLU A 244 20.31 24.01 8.31
N LYS A 245 21.57 23.61 8.09
CA LYS A 245 21.93 22.82 6.90
C LYS A 245 21.17 21.49 6.85
N LEU A 246 21.02 20.81 7.99
CA LEU A 246 20.25 19.59 8.07
C LEU A 246 18.77 19.81 7.73
N GLN A 247 18.17 20.89 8.25
CA GLN A 247 16.79 21.28 7.94
C GLN A 247 16.60 21.54 6.43
N THR A 248 17.53 22.27 5.79
CA THR A 248 17.51 22.49 4.34
C THR A 248 17.63 21.18 3.55
N ASN A 249 18.52 20.27 3.95
CA ASN A 249 18.65 18.97 3.29
C ASN A 249 17.36 18.14 3.41
N MET A 250 16.68 18.20 4.56
CA MET A 250 15.38 17.55 4.77
C MET A 250 14.28 18.12 3.87
N GLU A 251 14.26 19.44 3.66
CA GLU A 251 13.35 20.10 2.71
C GLU A 251 13.60 19.63 1.26
N GLN A 252 14.86 19.52 0.86
CA GLN A 252 15.23 19.01 -0.47
C GLN A 252 14.77 17.56 -0.68
N GLU A 253 14.95 16.68 0.31
CA GLU A 253 14.45 15.31 0.22
C GLU A 253 12.93 15.27 0.15
N GLN A 254 12.23 16.11 0.91
CA GLN A 254 10.77 16.21 0.85
C GLN A 254 10.28 16.61 -0.55
N THR A 255 10.88 17.62 -1.18
CA THR A 255 10.57 18.00 -2.57
C THR A 255 10.81 16.83 -3.52
N LYS A 256 11.95 16.13 -3.38
CA LYS A 256 12.26 14.98 -4.22
C LYS A 256 11.25 13.83 -4.08
N ILE A 257 10.79 13.56 -2.87
CA ILE A 257 9.76 12.56 -2.59
C ILE A 257 8.45 12.94 -3.29
N MET A 258 8.05 14.22 -3.23
CA MET A 258 6.84 14.71 -3.91
C MET A 258 6.94 14.55 -5.44
N GLU A 259 8.08 14.89 -6.05
CA GLU A 259 8.33 14.70 -7.48
C GLU A 259 8.19 13.23 -7.90
N ILE A 260 8.75 12.31 -7.12
CA ILE A 260 8.66 10.87 -7.39
C ILE A 260 7.22 10.38 -7.27
N ASN A 261 6.48 10.87 -6.26
CA ASN A 261 5.07 10.52 -6.10
C ASN A 261 4.20 10.99 -7.28
N ALA A 262 4.47 12.19 -7.82
CA ALA A 262 3.81 12.68 -9.03
C ALA A 262 4.09 11.76 -10.24
N GLN A 263 5.35 11.35 -10.43
CA GLN A 263 5.73 10.44 -11.51
C GLN A 263 5.06 9.06 -11.39
N PHE A 264 4.88 8.56 -10.17
CA PHE A 264 4.11 7.35 -9.91
C PHE A 264 2.63 7.50 -10.28
N GLY A 265 1.99 8.63 -9.93
CA GLY A 265 0.65 8.96 -10.36
C GLY A 265 0.51 8.95 -11.89
N SER A 266 1.44 9.59 -12.60
CA SER A 266 1.50 9.59 -14.07
C SER A 266 1.56 8.19 -14.66
N PHE A 267 2.43 7.33 -14.11
CA PHE A 267 2.58 5.96 -14.58
C PHE A 267 1.30 5.13 -14.39
N LEU A 268 0.73 5.17 -13.18
CA LEU A 268 -0.47 4.40 -12.85
C LEU A 268 -1.63 4.69 -13.79
N LYS A 269 -1.75 5.97 -14.15
CA LYS A 269 -2.80 6.48 -15.01
C LYS A 269 -2.63 6.14 -16.48
N ALA A 270 -1.41 6.25 -17.01
CA ALA A 270 -1.09 5.80 -18.37
C ALA A 270 -1.35 4.29 -18.57
N ASN A 271 -1.40 3.54 -17.47
CA ASN A 271 -1.56 2.09 -17.44
C ASN A 271 -2.87 1.63 -16.75
N ALA A 272 -3.82 2.53 -16.53
CA ALA A 272 -5.08 2.21 -15.88
C ALA A 272 -6.05 1.53 -16.86
N ILE A 273 -6.33 0.23 -16.65
CA ILE A 273 -7.37 -0.53 -17.39
C ILE A 273 -8.76 -0.28 -16.77
N THR A 274 -8.81 0.10 -15.49
CA THR A 274 -10.02 0.46 -14.72
C THR A 274 -9.84 1.83 -14.07
N PRO A 275 -10.91 2.55 -13.69
CA PRO A 275 -10.82 3.75 -12.86
C PRO A 275 -9.93 3.45 -11.65
N TYR A 276 -8.89 4.25 -11.51
CA TYR A 276 -7.84 4.05 -10.53
C TYR A 276 -8.45 4.17 -9.12
N ASN A 277 -8.54 3.04 -8.40
CA ASN A 277 -8.92 3.02 -6.98
C ASN A 277 -7.72 3.52 -6.18
N ASP A 278 -7.77 4.77 -5.76
CA ASP A 278 -6.58 5.48 -5.31
C ASP A 278 -6.24 5.20 -3.83
N SER A 279 -5.55 4.08 -3.62
CA SER A 279 -5.00 3.74 -2.31
C SER A 279 -4.01 4.78 -1.73
N VAL A 280 -3.53 5.74 -2.54
CA VAL A 280 -2.71 6.87 -2.08
C VAL A 280 -3.59 7.93 -1.42
N GLU A 281 -4.64 8.38 -2.13
CA GLU A 281 -5.62 9.31 -1.59
C GLU A 281 -6.24 8.77 -0.30
N ASP A 282 -6.70 7.51 -0.30
CA ASP A 282 -7.25 6.84 0.88
C ASP A 282 -6.28 6.86 2.06
N TYR A 283 -4.99 6.67 1.79
CA TYR A 283 -3.97 6.64 2.83
C TYR A 283 -3.66 8.02 3.39
N LEU A 284 -3.57 9.03 2.53
CA LEU A 284 -3.38 10.42 2.97
C LEU A 284 -4.59 10.92 3.74
N ASN A 285 -5.80 10.65 3.25
CA ASN A 285 -7.05 10.94 3.95
C ASN A 285 -7.12 10.25 5.31
N TYR A 286 -6.69 8.98 5.40
CA TYR A 286 -6.54 8.29 6.67
C TYR A 286 -5.59 9.00 7.61
N LYS A 287 -4.39 9.39 7.15
CA LYS A 287 -3.41 10.09 7.99
C LYS A 287 -3.92 11.45 8.46
N ILE A 288 -4.57 12.21 7.57
CA ILE A 288 -5.24 13.48 7.88
C ILE A 288 -6.34 13.26 8.92
N HIS A 289 -7.17 12.22 8.76
CA HIS A 289 -8.24 11.90 9.69
C HIS A 289 -7.72 11.57 11.08
N ILE A 290 -6.66 10.75 11.16
CA ILE A 290 -5.99 10.42 12.42
C ILE A 290 -5.46 11.70 13.06
N GLU A 291 -4.70 12.50 12.31
CA GLU A 291 -4.11 13.73 12.82
C GLU A 291 -5.21 14.69 13.32
N LYS A 292 -6.29 14.90 12.57
CA LYS A 292 -7.47 15.69 12.98
C LYS A 292 -8.12 15.16 14.27
N SER A 293 -8.17 13.85 14.44
CA SER A 293 -8.82 13.18 15.57
C SER A 293 -7.93 13.10 16.82
N THR A 294 -6.64 13.39 16.70
CA THR A 294 -5.68 13.39 17.82
C THR A 294 -6.05 14.46 18.87
N PRO A 295 -6.25 14.10 20.16
CA PRO A 295 -6.48 15.09 21.22
C PRO A 295 -5.20 15.83 21.61
N ASN A 296 -5.31 17.03 22.20
CA ASN A 296 -4.20 17.82 22.74
C ASN A 296 -3.08 18.18 21.74
N LYS A 297 -3.47 18.68 20.56
CA LYS A 297 -2.53 19.08 19.50
C LYS A 297 -1.56 20.16 19.94
N THR A 298 -0.30 19.99 19.57
CA THR A 298 0.72 21.04 19.63
C THR A 298 0.69 21.91 18.36
N GLU A 299 1.39 23.04 18.38
CA GLU A 299 1.61 23.86 17.17
C GLU A 299 2.28 23.06 16.05
N ALA A 300 3.15 22.11 16.40
CA ALA A 300 3.79 21.21 15.46
C ALA A 300 2.82 20.23 14.81
N ASP A 301 1.83 19.72 15.58
CA ASP A 301 0.78 18.85 15.04
C ASP A 301 -0.07 19.59 13.99
N TYR A 302 -0.34 20.89 14.19
CA TYR A 302 -1.04 21.71 13.18
C TYR A 302 -0.22 21.90 11.89
N ARG A 303 1.09 22.13 12.00
CA ARG A 303 1.98 22.19 10.82
C ARG A 303 2.03 20.85 10.08
N LEU A 304 2.12 19.75 10.82
CA LEU A 304 2.08 18.40 10.25
C LEU A 304 0.77 18.16 9.47
N LEU A 305 -0.37 18.55 10.06
CA LEU A 305 -1.66 18.45 9.41
C LEU A 305 -1.70 19.26 8.11
N GLN A 306 -1.26 20.52 8.15
CA GLN A 306 -1.20 21.36 6.95
C GLN A 306 -0.32 20.75 5.87
N ASN A 307 0.81 20.14 6.23
CA ASN A 307 1.70 19.48 5.28
C ASN A 307 1.07 18.23 4.65
N LEU A 308 0.32 17.43 5.43
CA LEU A 308 -0.44 16.30 4.89
C LEU A 308 -1.54 16.77 3.93
N GLU A 309 -2.24 17.84 4.26
CA GLU A 309 -3.26 18.45 3.38
C GLU A 309 -2.64 19.03 2.11
N ASN A 310 -1.50 19.71 2.22
CA ASN A 310 -0.74 20.22 1.07
C ASN A 310 -0.25 19.08 0.17
N MET A 311 0.18 17.96 0.77
CA MET A 311 0.62 16.77 0.03
C MET A 311 -0.54 16.11 -0.71
N LEU A 312 -1.70 15.99 -0.07
CA LEU A 312 -2.90 15.51 -0.72
C LEU A 312 -3.31 16.46 -1.86
N ALA A 313 -3.30 17.76 -1.62
CA ALA A 313 -3.62 18.76 -2.64
C ALA A 313 -2.65 18.73 -3.82
N ALA A 314 -1.34 18.69 -3.57
CA ALA A 314 -0.32 18.60 -4.61
C ALA A 314 -0.48 17.30 -5.41
N TYR A 315 -0.73 16.18 -4.73
CA TYR A 315 -0.99 14.92 -5.38
C TYR A 315 -2.26 14.95 -6.25
N LEU A 316 -3.36 15.50 -5.74
CA LEU A 316 -4.62 15.63 -6.49
C LEU A 316 -4.50 16.60 -7.68
N GLU A 317 -3.77 17.71 -7.52
CA GLU A 317 -3.53 18.67 -8.60
C GLU A 317 -2.62 18.05 -9.67
N GLU A 318 -1.58 17.31 -9.30
CA GLU A 318 -0.79 16.52 -10.24
C GLU A 318 -1.67 15.50 -10.97
N VAL A 319 -2.51 14.75 -10.25
CA VAL A 319 -3.48 13.84 -10.86
C VAL A 319 -4.36 14.58 -11.88
N LYS A 320 -4.86 15.77 -11.56
CA LYS A 320 -5.72 16.60 -12.42
C LYS A 320 -4.99 17.20 -13.63
N ILE A 321 -3.78 17.74 -13.46
CA ILE A 321 -2.92 18.23 -14.56
C ILE A 321 -2.71 17.09 -15.55
N LEU A 322 -2.38 15.91 -15.03
CA LEU A 322 -2.23 14.71 -15.84
C LEU A 322 -3.54 14.32 -16.54
N GLU A 323 -4.73 14.62 -15.99
CA GLU A 323 -6.03 14.23 -16.58
C GLU A 323 -6.26 15.07 -17.83
N ASN A 324 -5.96 16.35 -17.70
CA ASN A 324 -6.03 17.32 -18.78
C ASN A 324 -5.02 17.01 -19.90
N THR A 325 -3.78 16.62 -19.57
CA THR A 325 -2.75 16.24 -20.57
C THR A 325 -3.12 14.96 -21.33
N LEU A 326 -3.69 13.96 -20.66
CA LEU A 326 -4.15 12.72 -21.29
C LEU A 326 -5.35 12.91 -22.21
N ASN A 327 -6.18 13.92 -21.94
CA ASN A 327 -7.25 14.31 -22.84
C ASN A 327 -6.73 15.04 -24.10
N GLN A 328 -5.46 15.45 -24.13
CA GLN A 328 -4.86 16.26 -25.20
C GLN A 328 -3.76 15.56 -26.01
N THR A 329 -3.11 14.50 -25.50
CA THR A 329 -2.02 13.79 -26.22
C THR A 329 -2.29 12.30 -26.39
N LYS A 330 -2.28 11.83 -27.65
CA LYS A 330 -2.09 10.42 -28.02
C LYS A 330 -0.60 10.19 -28.21
N THR A 331 0.11 9.77 -27.17
CA THR A 331 1.46 9.22 -27.31
C THR A 331 1.58 7.90 -26.56
N SER A 332 1.70 6.85 -27.36
CA SER A 332 2.27 5.57 -26.99
C SER A 332 3.76 5.78 -26.76
N GLU A 333 4.17 6.20 -25.57
CA GLU A 333 5.54 6.01 -25.13
C GLU A 333 5.58 4.81 -24.20
N THR A 334 6.34 3.81 -24.65
CA THR A 334 6.70 2.56 -24.00
C THR A 334 6.76 2.69 -22.47
N ASN A 335 5.73 2.11 -21.84
CA ASN A 335 5.59 1.90 -20.41
C ASN A 335 6.69 0.99 -19.89
N ASN A 336 7.82 1.57 -19.52
CA ASN A 336 8.96 0.80 -19.07
C ASN A 336 8.90 0.62 -17.55
N SER A 337 8.56 -0.60 -17.11
CA SER A 337 8.66 -1.05 -15.71
C SER A 337 9.97 -0.61 -15.04
N SER A 338 11.05 -0.53 -15.83
CA SER A 338 12.37 -0.08 -15.41
C SER A 338 12.33 1.31 -14.77
N LYS A 339 11.52 2.24 -15.29
CA LYS A 339 11.40 3.59 -14.74
C LYS A 339 10.86 3.60 -13.31
N ILE A 340 9.98 2.65 -12.96
CA ILE A 340 9.47 2.51 -11.60
C ILE A 340 10.55 1.96 -10.66
N GLN A 341 11.37 1.03 -11.14
CA GLN A 341 12.52 0.52 -10.37
C GLN A 341 13.59 1.62 -10.17
N ASP A 342 13.83 2.45 -11.17
CA ASP A 342 14.75 3.58 -11.07
C ASP A 342 14.27 4.62 -10.03
N LEU A 343 12.97 4.89 -10.00
CA LEU A 343 12.35 5.78 -9.01
C LEU A 343 12.36 5.16 -7.60
N GLU A 344 12.12 3.85 -7.47
CA GLU A 344 12.29 3.12 -6.19
C GLU A 344 13.74 3.26 -5.70
N GLN A 345 14.72 3.10 -6.60
CA GLN A 345 16.13 3.21 -6.25
C GLN A 345 16.54 4.64 -5.88
N GLN A 346 15.97 5.66 -6.54
CA GLN A 346 16.17 7.06 -6.14
C GLN A 346 15.71 7.31 -4.71
N LEU A 347 14.55 6.78 -4.29
CA LEU A 347 14.08 6.89 -2.91
C LEU A 347 15.05 6.22 -1.93
N TYR A 348 15.59 5.06 -2.27
CA TYR A 348 16.56 4.35 -1.41
C TYR A 348 17.93 5.02 -1.34
N SER A 349 18.26 5.85 -2.32
CA SER A 349 19.52 6.60 -2.38
C SER A 349 19.49 7.95 -1.65
N LEU A 350 18.33 8.35 -1.12
CA LEU A 350 18.21 9.57 -0.32
C LEU A 350 19.16 9.51 0.90
N SER A 351 19.89 10.59 1.11
CA SER A 351 21.00 10.69 2.06
C SER A 351 20.58 10.57 3.53
N ILE A 352 19.42 11.11 3.89
CA ILE A 352 18.86 11.13 5.24
C ILE A 352 17.87 9.97 5.35
N SER A 353 16.86 9.95 4.48
CA SER A 353 15.68 9.09 4.66
C SER A 353 15.76 7.74 3.92
N GLY A 354 16.74 7.53 3.04
CA GLY A 354 16.75 6.39 2.11
C GLY A 354 16.84 5.02 2.78
N GLN A 355 17.60 4.92 3.88
CA GLN A 355 17.69 3.69 4.66
C GLN A 355 16.39 3.37 5.39
N GLU A 356 15.68 4.38 5.90
CA GLU A 356 14.39 4.21 6.56
C GLU A 356 13.33 3.77 5.54
N PHE A 357 13.33 4.37 4.34
CA PHE A 357 12.51 3.92 3.22
C PHE A 357 12.66 2.43 2.96
N LYS A 358 13.91 1.96 2.82
CA LYS A 358 14.19 0.56 2.54
C LYS A 358 13.65 -0.36 3.63
N LYS A 359 13.88 -0.02 4.90
CA LYS A 359 13.39 -0.80 6.05
C LYS A 359 11.86 -0.89 6.09
N ILE A 360 11.15 0.23 5.91
CA ILE A 360 9.68 0.28 5.94
C ILE A 360 9.09 -0.55 4.80
N VAL A 361 9.64 -0.41 3.59
CA VAL A 361 9.20 -1.18 2.43
C VAL A 361 9.47 -2.67 2.61
N GLU A 362 10.62 -3.06 3.15
CA GLU A 362 10.93 -4.45 3.46
C GLU A 362 9.97 -5.05 4.49
N ALA A 363 9.62 -4.31 5.56
CA ALA A 363 8.64 -4.76 6.54
C ALA A 363 7.25 -4.94 5.93
N ALA A 364 6.81 -4.00 5.07
CA ALA A 364 5.56 -4.13 4.34
C ALA A 364 5.56 -5.35 3.39
N LYS A 365 6.67 -5.58 2.66
CA LYS A 365 6.86 -6.75 1.78
C LYS A 365 6.85 -8.06 2.58
N LYS A 366 7.52 -8.12 3.74
CA LYS A 366 7.52 -9.30 4.64
C LYS A 366 6.13 -9.59 5.20
N GLY A 367 5.40 -8.56 5.63
CA GLY A 367 4.00 -8.71 6.07
C GLY A 367 3.12 -9.35 4.99
N LYS A 368 3.24 -8.88 3.74
CA LYS A 368 2.53 -9.48 2.58
C LYS A 368 2.94 -10.93 2.32
N ALA A 369 4.25 -11.23 2.34
CA ALA A 369 4.76 -12.57 2.09
C ALA A 369 4.28 -13.58 3.14
N LYS A 370 4.23 -13.16 4.42
CA LYS A 370 3.72 -13.99 5.51
C LYS A 370 2.24 -14.32 5.31
N ILE A 371 1.42 -13.36 4.88
CA ILE A 371 0.02 -13.60 4.48
C ILE A 371 -0.07 -14.62 3.33
N ARG A 372 0.82 -14.50 2.32
CA ARG A 372 0.86 -15.45 1.19
C ARG A 372 1.34 -16.86 1.58
N SER A 373 2.25 -17.00 2.54
CA SER A 373 2.70 -18.33 2.99
C SER A 373 1.58 -19.15 3.66
N TYR A 374 0.56 -18.50 4.23
CA TYR A 374 -0.66 -19.16 4.70
C TYR A 374 -1.68 -19.47 3.58
N THR A 375 -1.37 -19.12 2.33
CA THR A 375 -2.24 -19.33 1.16
C THR A 375 -1.79 -20.45 0.23
N GLU A 376 -0.53 -20.89 0.26
CA GLU A 376 -0.09 -22.08 -0.49
C GLU A 376 -0.22 -23.34 0.37
N GLN A 377 -1.43 -23.90 0.46
CA GLN A 377 -1.51 -25.35 0.46
C GLN A 377 -1.15 -25.77 -0.97
N SER A 378 0.06 -26.27 -1.17
CA SER A 378 0.44 -26.91 -2.41
C SER A 378 -0.65 -27.94 -2.72
N PHE A 379 -1.39 -27.77 -3.81
CA PHE A 379 -2.19 -28.86 -4.32
C PHE A 379 -1.20 -29.95 -4.71
N VAL A 380 -1.01 -30.92 -3.81
CA VAL A 380 -0.31 -32.15 -4.12
C VAL A 380 -1.32 -32.96 -4.92
N PRO A 381 -1.18 -33.09 -6.26
CA PRO A 381 -2.07 -33.95 -7.01
C PRO A 381 -2.03 -35.34 -6.35
N PRO A 382 -3.18 -35.98 -6.10
CA PRO A 382 -3.19 -37.31 -5.54
C PRO A 382 -2.29 -38.17 -6.41
N LYS A 383 -1.30 -38.84 -5.78
CA LYS A 383 -0.39 -39.77 -6.47
C LYS A 383 -1.27 -40.67 -7.32
N ARG A 384 -1.07 -40.67 -8.64
CA ARG A 384 -1.73 -41.59 -9.57
C ARG A 384 -1.41 -43.00 -9.08
N ASN A 385 -2.33 -43.61 -8.32
CA ASN A 385 -2.35 -45.05 -8.21
C ASN A 385 -2.58 -45.55 -9.63
N ARG A 386 -1.56 -46.21 -10.20
CA ARG A 386 -1.74 -47.02 -11.39
C ARG A 386 -2.86 -48.00 -11.08
N MET A 387 -4.05 -47.72 -11.57
CA MET A 387 -5.13 -48.70 -11.60
C MET A 387 -4.65 -49.81 -12.54
N THR A 388 -4.21 -50.91 -11.95
CA THR A 388 -4.18 -52.19 -12.64
C THR A 388 -5.63 -52.55 -12.93
N VAL A 389 -5.96 -52.62 -14.21
CA VAL A 389 -7.25 -53.10 -14.71
C VAL A 389 -7.37 -54.56 -14.33
N LYS A 390 -8.16 -54.87 -13.31
CA LYS A 390 -8.86 -56.16 -13.19
C LYS A 390 -10.25 -55.93 -12.63
N ASP A 391 -11.20 -56.43 -13.43
CA ASP A 391 -12.60 -56.69 -13.16
C ASP A 391 -13.54 -55.46 -13.12
N GLY A 392 -14.36 -55.42 -14.16
CA GLY A 392 -15.31 -54.35 -14.42
C GLY A 392 -16.37 -54.25 -13.33
N ILE A 393 -16.53 -53.03 -12.83
CA ILE A 393 -17.79 -52.34 -12.50
C ILE A 393 -17.39 -50.87 -12.32
N THR A 394 -17.76 -50.03 -13.27
CA THR A 394 -17.58 -48.57 -13.19
C THR A 394 -18.58 -48.01 -12.17
N ARG A 395 -18.09 -47.46 -11.05
CA ARG A 395 -18.86 -46.55 -10.18
C ARG A 395 -18.43 -45.10 -10.47
N PRO A 396 -19.35 -44.14 -10.57
CA PRO A 396 -19.04 -42.79 -10.99
C PRO A 396 -18.29 -41.99 -9.91
N LEU A 397 -17.33 -41.19 -10.39
CA LEU A 397 -16.61 -40.17 -9.65
C LEU A 397 -17.60 -39.18 -9.01
N ARG A 398 -17.65 -39.14 -7.67
CA ARG A 398 -18.31 -38.05 -6.93
C ARG A 398 -17.45 -36.80 -7.07
N PHE A 399 -17.88 -35.87 -7.91
CA PHE A 399 -17.44 -34.49 -7.84
C PHE A 399 -18.16 -33.80 -6.67
N TYR A 400 -17.39 -33.31 -5.71
CA TYR A 400 -17.88 -32.39 -4.70
C TYR A 400 -18.17 -31.06 -5.39
N ALA A 401 -19.43 -30.62 -5.31
CA ALA A 401 -19.87 -29.32 -5.76
C ALA A 401 -19.25 -28.21 -4.89
N PHE A 402 -18.89 -27.10 -5.52
CA PHE A 402 -18.56 -25.82 -4.90
C PHE A 402 -19.77 -25.20 -4.19
#